data_AF-A0A1F9ML79-F1
#
_entry.id   AF-A0A1F9ML79-F1
#
_cell.length_a   1.000
_cell.length_b   1.000
_cell.length_c   1.000
_cell.angle_alpha   90.00
_cell.angle_beta   90.00
_cell.angle_gamma   90.00
#
_symmetry.space_group_name_H-M   'P 1'
#
loop_
_entity.id
_entity.type
_entity.pdbx_description
1 polymer ?
#
loop_
_entity_poly.entity_id
_entity_poly.type
_entity_poly.pdbx_seq_one_letter_code
_entity_poly.pdbx_strand_id
1 'polypeptide(L)'
;MSKRLLYGFLVVVLACAVAEIAGHFQWLAGVNSAHYDIWHQLAGRRYQPEHVVIVAIDEQTRLERQDEPLVFWAPHFAQALEVLRKAGAKVIGLDFLFSVSAEAWLKKRHLAGEESRTHDLELRLQLAAGRVILAGSLVTNDHGNSKVLLPIQDYYFSLPHQLDDVGLTNFYTDPDGALRRFITALPDAEGESWPTFAALLSGWVANNNLATTAQPLAYISFVGPPGTFPRISFRRLLQPDAKLEQDLKAVQGKAVIVALETRLQDIHLTPYARSFLWRGPRMMSGPEVHANIVETLLTGRRPRDTPGPWRWAILIAVLAAGTCVFFQLSPWHGLGAGVMLILLSLVSAYVLFLNHIILPLGSIELGLGLSFLGALAVRLTGEERLRRHMRQVFSRYVADEVVEKLMAGGKLPDLGGEALPVTVLFADIRNFTTISERLNAHEVVEMLNAYFTDICEPILEHGGTVDKFIGDAVMAVFGAPAPHPDHARRALATALAMAARVGDFQDWMAERFAGRGLPEFHIGIGLHTGEAVVGNIGSPKRLDYTAIGDTVNIASRLESLTKELGWTIIASEQVIVSAGSGVKTGRKWESRLKGREESVWVYEVIDYK
;
A
#
# COMPACT_ATOMS: atom_id res chain seq x y z
N MET A 1 6.59 22.77 -13.35
CA MET A 1 6.20 21.36 -13.14
C MET A 1 4.75 21.33 -12.70
N SER A 2 3.85 20.60 -13.38
CA SER A 2 2.43 20.56 -12.96
C SER A 2 2.33 19.98 -11.54
N LYS A 3 1.43 20.48 -10.68
CA LYS A 3 1.26 19.97 -9.31
C LYS A 3 1.07 18.44 -9.26
N ARG A 4 0.42 17.87 -10.29
CA ARG A 4 0.24 16.42 -10.44
C ARG A 4 1.55 15.66 -10.65
N LEU A 5 2.49 16.22 -11.40
CA LEU A 5 3.82 15.61 -11.59
C LEU A 5 4.64 15.61 -10.30
N LEU A 6 4.54 16.68 -9.49
CA LEU A 6 5.22 16.75 -8.18
C LEU A 6 4.64 15.72 -7.20
N TYR A 7 3.31 15.62 -7.10
CA TYR A 7 2.68 14.63 -6.24
C TYR A 7 2.92 13.20 -6.73
N GLY A 8 2.88 12.96 -8.04
CA GLY A 8 3.20 11.66 -8.62
C GLY A 8 4.64 11.22 -8.29
N PHE A 9 5.61 12.13 -8.43
CA PHE A 9 6.99 11.86 -8.04
C PHE A 9 7.13 11.52 -6.55
N LEU A 10 6.49 12.30 -5.67
CA LEU A 10 6.52 12.03 -4.22
C LEU A 10 5.91 10.67 -3.87
N VAL A 11 4.79 10.30 -4.49
CA VAL A 11 4.14 9.00 -4.30
C VAL A 11 5.07 7.86 -4.71
N VAL A 12 5.74 7.97 -5.87
CA VAL A 12 6.70 6.95 -6.34
C VAL A 12 7.86 6.82 -5.37
N VAL A 13 8.46 7.93 -4.93
CA VAL A 13 9.60 7.91 -3.99
C VAL A 13 9.20 7.26 -2.67
N LEU A 14 8.04 7.62 -2.11
CA LEU A 14 7.56 7.05 -0.85
C LEU A 14 7.24 5.55 -0.99
N ALA A 15 6.52 5.17 -2.04
CA ALA A 15 6.18 3.77 -2.31
C ALA A 15 7.43 2.91 -2.51
N CYS A 16 8.42 3.43 -3.25
CA CYS A 16 9.70 2.77 -3.44
C CYS A 16 10.46 2.62 -2.11
N ALA A 17 10.54 3.68 -1.30
CA ALA A 17 11.22 3.63 0.00
C ALA A 17 10.59 2.58 0.93
N VAL A 18 9.26 2.54 1.02
CA VAL A 18 8.56 1.54 1.85
C VAL A 18 8.76 0.13 1.32
N ALA A 19 8.68 -0.08 0.00
CA ALA A 19 8.90 -1.39 -0.61
C ALA A 19 10.32 -1.93 -0.38
N GLU A 20 11.31 -1.03 -0.32
CA GLU A 20 12.71 -1.35 -0.07
C GLU A 20 12.99 -1.64 1.40
N ILE A 21 12.41 -0.86 2.31
CA ILE A 21 12.46 -1.15 3.75
C ILE A 21 11.85 -2.53 4.01
N ALA A 22 10.66 -2.81 3.46
CA ALA A 22 10.01 -4.10 3.61
C ALA A 22 10.83 -5.27 3.02
N GLY A 23 11.55 -5.03 1.92
CA GLY A 23 12.48 -5.99 1.34
C GLY A 23 13.71 -6.23 2.23
N HIS A 24 14.31 -5.16 2.76
CA HIS A 24 15.51 -5.22 3.61
C HIS A 24 15.26 -6.00 4.90
N PHE A 25 14.10 -5.76 5.54
CA PHE A 25 13.69 -6.49 6.74
C PHE A 25 13.05 -7.86 6.46
N GLN A 26 13.10 -8.35 5.22
CA GLN A 26 12.56 -9.64 4.79
C GLN A 26 11.05 -9.84 5.06
N TRP A 27 10.28 -8.77 5.26
CA TRP A 27 8.82 -8.86 5.46
C TRP A 27 8.11 -9.48 4.25
N LEU A 28 8.72 -9.34 3.07
CA LEU A 28 8.22 -9.86 1.80
C LEU A 28 8.80 -11.23 1.43
N ALA A 29 9.62 -11.84 2.29
CA ALA A 29 10.29 -13.11 1.99
C ALA A 29 9.29 -14.24 1.73
N GLY A 30 8.21 -14.33 2.52
CA GLY A 30 7.16 -15.35 2.32
C GLY A 30 6.47 -15.24 0.95
N VAL A 31 6.16 -14.02 0.52
CA VAL A 31 5.56 -13.74 -0.79
C VAL A 31 6.53 -14.10 -1.92
N ASN A 32 7.81 -13.70 -1.81
CA ASN A 32 8.81 -14.01 -2.82
C ASN A 32 9.08 -15.53 -2.93
N SER A 33 9.14 -16.24 -1.79
CA SER A 33 9.28 -17.70 -1.77
C SER A 33 8.07 -18.41 -2.38
N ALA A 34 6.85 -17.91 -2.14
CA ALA A 34 5.65 -18.45 -2.77
C ALA A 34 5.70 -18.32 -4.31
N HIS A 35 6.12 -17.15 -4.82
CA HIS A 35 6.34 -16.97 -6.25
C HIS A 35 7.35 -17.97 -6.81
N TYR A 36 8.51 -18.11 -6.15
CA TYR A 36 9.55 -19.06 -6.55
C TYR A 36 9.05 -20.51 -6.62
N ASP A 37 8.19 -20.90 -5.66
CA ASP A 37 7.57 -22.22 -5.62
C ASP A 37 6.60 -22.40 -6.81
N ILE A 38 5.74 -21.41 -7.05
CA ILE A 38 4.80 -21.40 -8.18
C ILE A 38 5.52 -21.51 -9.52
N TRP A 39 6.64 -20.80 -9.70
CA TRP A 39 7.42 -20.85 -10.93
C TRP A 39 7.97 -22.25 -11.24
N HIS A 40 8.42 -22.97 -10.22
CA HIS A 40 8.83 -24.37 -10.38
C HIS A 40 7.65 -25.27 -10.75
N GLN A 41 6.51 -25.11 -10.09
CA GLN A 41 5.32 -25.93 -10.36
C GLN A 41 4.74 -25.71 -11.76
N LEU A 42 4.77 -24.46 -12.24
CA LEU A 42 4.36 -24.09 -13.59
C LEU A 42 5.33 -24.63 -14.65
N ALA A 43 6.63 -24.49 -14.41
CA ALA A 43 7.64 -24.98 -15.35
C ALA A 43 7.68 -26.51 -15.43
N GLY A 44 7.29 -27.22 -14.37
CA GLY A 44 7.30 -28.68 -14.34
C GLY A 44 8.71 -29.23 -14.51
N ARG A 45 8.92 -30.13 -15.48
CA ARG A 45 10.26 -30.62 -15.81
C ARG A 45 10.98 -29.61 -16.70
N ARG A 46 12.00 -28.94 -16.15
CA ARG A 46 12.78 -27.90 -16.83
C ARG A 46 13.93 -28.46 -17.64
N TYR A 47 14.59 -29.50 -17.13
CA TYR A 47 15.80 -30.07 -17.75
C TYR A 47 15.73 -31.60 -17.80
N GLN A 48 16.62 -32.18 -18.60
CA GLN A 48 16.93 -33.60 -18.49
C GLN A 48 18.16 -33.75 -17.58
N PRO A 49 18.10 -34.63 -16.57
CA PRO A 49 19.25 -34.90 -15.70
C PRO A 49 20.32 -35.64 -16.50
N GLU A 50 21.53 -35.07 -16.54
CA GLU A 50 22.62 -35.59 -17.36
C GLU A 50 23.69 -36.29 -16.51
N HIS A 51 23.89 -35.86 -15.25
CA HIS A 51 25.09 -36.21 -14.49
C HIS A 51 24.87 -37.16 -13.32
N VAL A 52 23.61 -37.38 -12.90
CA VAL A 52 23.30 -38.14 -11.67
C VAL A 52 22.30 -39.27 -11.94
N VAL A 53 22.53 -40.41 -11.31
CA VAL A 53 21.60 -41.56 -11.23
C VAL A 53 21.39 -41.93 -9.77
N ILE A 54 20.16 -42.24 -9.39
CA ILE A 54 19.82 -42.69 -8.04
C ILE A 54 19.66 -44.20 -8.05
N VAL A 55 20.37 -44.88 -7.16
CA VAL A 55 20.14 -46.30 -6.85
C VAL A 55 19.33 -46.36 -5.57
N ALA A 56 18.05 -46.71 -5.72
CA ALA A 56 17.11 -46.74 -4.62
C ALA A 56 17.08 -48.12 -3.97
N ILE A 57 17.39 -48.19 -2.67
CA ILE A 57 16.96 -49.31 -1.82
C ILE A 57 15.46 -49.13 -1.61
N ASP A 58 14.70 -49.61 -2.59
CA ASP A 58 13.26 -49.45 -2.67
C ASP A 58 12.50 -50.45 -1.79
N GLU A 59 11.19 -50.28 -1.70
CA GLU A 59 10.33 -51.15 -0.90
C GLU A 59 10.43 -52.62 -1.35
N GLN A 60 10.63 -52.90 -2.64
CA GLN A 60 10.78 -54.26 -3.15
C GLN A 60 12.06 -54.92 -2.65
N THR A 61 13.17 -54.18 -2.67
CA THR A 61 14.46 -54.63 -2.14
C THR A 61 14.34 -54.98 -0.66
N ARG A 62 13.61 -54.16 0.12
CA ARG A 62 13.37 -54.44 1.54
C ARG A 62 12.43 -55.62 1.77
N LEU A 63 11.36 -55.75 0.99
CA LEU A 63 10.40 -56.86 1.11
C LEU A 63 11.07 -58.22 0.88
N GLU A 64 11.96 -58.32 -0.10
CA GLU A 64 12.68 -59.57 -0.40
C GLU A 64 13.71 -59.96 0.67
N ARG A 65 14.10 -59.00 1.51
CA ARG A 65 15.14 -59.14 2.53
C ARG A 65 14.68 -58.63 3.90
N GLN A 66 13.39 -58.75 4.17
CA GLN A 66 12.78 -58.25 5.41
C GLN A 66 13.36 -58.90 6.67
N ASP A 67 13.88 -60.12 6.52
CA ASP A 67 14.47 -60.92 7.61
C ASP A 67 15.95 -60.57 7.88
N GLU A 68 16.55 -59.70 7.07
CA GLU A 68 17.96 -59.32 7.16
C GLU A 68 18.11 -57.86 7.65
N PRO A 69 18.55 -57.63 8.91
CA PRO A 69 18.81 -56.28 9.39
C PRO A 69 19.86 -55.55 8.55
N LEU A 70 19.64 -54.25 8.27
CA LEU A 70 20.53 -53.42 7.43
C LEU A 70 22.01 -53.45 7.85
N VAL A 71 22.31 -53.70 9.13
CA VAL A 71 23.71 -53.81 9.62
C VAL A 71 24.49 -54.96 8.96
N PHE A 72 23.79 -56.00 8.49
CA PHE A 72 24.41 -57.16 7.84
C PHE A 72 24.55 -57.01 6.32
N TRP A 73 24.08 -55.90 5.75
CA TRP A 73 24.05 -55.68 4.30
C TRP A 73 25.40 -55.31 3.68
N ALA A 74 26.49 -55.33 4.45
CA ALA A 74 27.83 -54.99 3.95
C ALA A 74 28.23 -55.77 2.67
N PRO A 75 28.00 -57.10 2.57
CA PRO A 75 28.27 -57.84 1.33
C PRO A 75 27.43 -57.36 0.14
N HIS A 76 26.17 -56.97 0.36
CA HIS A 76 25.31 -56.48 -0.72
C HIS A 76 25.73 -55.10 -1.21
N PHE A 77 26.17 -54.22 -0.30
CA PHE A 77 26.82 -52.97 -0.68
C PHE A 77 28.10 -53.23 -1.45
N ALA A 78 28.92 -54.19 -1.06
CA ALA A 78 30.14 -54.56 -1.78
C ALA A 78 29.84 -55.00 -3.22
N GLN A 79 28.88 -55.92 -3.39
CA GLN A 79 28.43 -56.38 -4.70
C GLN A 79 27.91 -55.22 -5.56
N ALA A 80 27.06 -54.36 -5.00
CA ALA A 80 26.51 -53.21 -5.71
C ALA A 80 27.60 -52.21 -6.14
N LEU A 81 28.57 -51.91 -5.26
CA LEU A 81 29.71 -51.05 -5.58
C LEU A 81 30.56 -51.63 -6.72
N GLU A 82 30.80 -52.95 -6.70
CA GLU A 82 31.55 -53.62 -7.76
C GLU A 82 30.84 -53.51 -9.11
N VAL A 83 29.53 -53.78 -9.16
CA VAL A 83 28.70 -53.68 -10.38
C VAL A 83 28.69 -52.26 -10.92
N LEU A 84 28.45 -51.26 -10.07
CA LEU A 84 28.43 -49.85 -10.46
C LEU A 84 29.80 -49.38 -10.98
N ARG A 85 30.89 -49.84 -10.37
CA ARG A 85 32.25 -49.54 -10.82
C ARG A 85 32.54 -50.15 -12.19
N LYS A 86 32.18 -51.43 -12.39
CA LYS A 86 32.32 -52.11 -13.69
C LYS A 86 31.47 -51.44 -14.78
N ALA A 87 30.32 -50.89 -14.42
CA ALA A 87 29.46 -50.11 -15.30
C ALA A 87 30.02 -48.72 -15.66
N GLY A 88 31.12 -48.29 -15.04
CA GLY A 88 31.75 -47.02 -15.33
C GLY A 88 31.17 -45.83 -14.56
N ALA A 89 30.56 -46.04 -13.39
CA ALA A 89 30.23 -44.95 -12.47
C ALA A 89 31.50 -44.12 -12.17
N LYS A 90 31.37 -42.79 -12.24
CA LYS A 90 32.51 -41.89 -12.01
C LYS A 90 32.83 -41.76 -10.51
N VAL A 91 31.78 -41.68 -9.70
CA VAL A 91 31.83 -41.67 -8.23
C VAL A 91 30.53 -42.25 -7.68
N ILE A 92 30.60 -42.94 -6.55
CA ILE A 92 29.45 -43.56 -5.89
C ILE A 92 29.32 -42.97 -4.49
N GLY A 93 28.24 -42.25 -4.23
CA GLY A 93 27.91 -41.76 -2.90
C GLY A 93 26.99 -42.74 -2.19
N LEU A 94 27.36 -43.15 -0.99
CA LEU A 94 26.49 -43.92 -0.09
C LEU A 94 25.80 -42.94 0.87
N ASP A 95 24.56 -42.58 0.55
CA ASP A 95 23.71 -41.69 1.35
C ASP A 95 23.06 -42.48 2.50
N PHE A 96 23.94 -43.01 3.35
CA PHE A 96 23.58 -43.78 4.54
C PHE A 96 24.68 -43.64 5.59
N LEU A 97 24.30 -43.22 6.80
CA LEU A 97 25.25 -43.12 7.91
C LEU A 97 25.49 -44.50 8.52
N PHE A 98 26.61 -45.13 8.15
CA PHE A 98 27.08 -46.38 8.75
C PHE A 98 27.54 -46.13 10.18
N SER A 99 26.63 -46.23 11.15
CA SER A 99 26.91 -45.99 12.58
C SER A 99 27.40 -47.23 13.33
N VAL A 100 27.18 -48.43 12.78
CA VAL A 100 27.55 -49.72 13.37
C VAL A 100 27.93 -50.71 12.25
N SER A 101 28.99 -51.50 12.44
CA SER A 101 29.37 -52.66 11.61
C SER A 101 28.68 -53.95 12.06
N ALA A 102 28.57 -54.94 11.18
CA ALA A 102 28.12 -56.28 11.58
C ALA A 102 29.06 -56.87 12.64
N GLU A 103 30.37 -56.66 12.46
CA GLU A 103 31.44 -57.00 13.42
C GLU A 103 31.20 -56.40 14.81
N ALA A 104 31.00 -55.07 14.89
CA ALA A 104 30.77 -54.39 16.16
C ALA A 104 29.44 -54.81 16.80
N TRP A 105 28.40 -55.03 15.99
CA TRP A 105 27.08 -55.46 16.44
C TRP A 105 27.13 -56.86 17.06
N LEU A 106 27.74 -57.83 16.38
CA LEU A 106 27.91 -59.20 16.87
C LEU A 106 28.79 -59.25 18.12
N LYS A 107 29.88 -58.46 18.14
CA LYS A 107 30.74 -58.31 19.32
C LYS A 107 29.95 -57.79 20.53
N LYS A 108 29.11 -56.78 20.36
CA LYS A 108 28.26 -56.23 21.43
C LYS A 108 27.24 -57.24 21.97
N ARG A 109 26.83 -58.21 21.15
CA ARG A 109 25.89 -59.29 21.53
C ARG A 109 26.59 -60.55 22.06
N HIS A 110 27.91 -60.55 22.19
CA HIS A 110 28.72 -61.73 22.54
C HIS A 110 28.54 -62.90 21.56
N LEU A 111 28.27 -62.59 20.28
CA LEU A 111 28.09 -63.56 19.19
C LEU A 111 29.26 -63.55 18.19
N ALA A 112 30.39 -62.92 18.54
CA ALA A 112 31.52 -62.79 17.64
C ALA A 112 32.33 -64.11 17.53
N GLY A 113 32.38 -64.67 16.32
CA GLY A 113 33.26 -65.79 15.91
C GLY A 113 34.29 -65.40 14.85
N GLU A 114 34.98 -66.36 14.23
CA GLU A 114 35.92 -66.10 13.12
C GLU A 114 35.22 -65.53 11.88
N GLU A 115 34.08 -66.11 11.47
CA GLU A 115 33.27 -65.61 10.35
C GLU A 115 32.79 -64.18 10.59
N SER A 116 32.47 -63.83 11.84
CA SER A 116 32.04 -62.49 12.21
C SER A 116 33.08 -61.42 11.89
N ARG A 117 34.39 -61.72 11.94
CA ARG A 117 35.50 -60.75 11.73
C ARG A 117 35.77 -60.40 10.27
N THR A 118 35.13 -61.14 9.35
CA THR A 118 35.33 -60.97 7.91
C THR A 118 34.06 -60.54 7.20
N HIS A 119 32.95 -60.39 7.92
CA HIS A 119 31.65 -60.05 7.35
C HIS A 119 31.68 -58.74 6.54
N ASP A 120 32.42 -57.74 7.03
CA ASP A 120 32.51 -56.43 6.37
C ASP A 120 33.76 -56.30 5.48
N LEU A 121 34.53 -57.39 5.30
CA LEU A 121 35.80 -57.37 4.56
C LEU A 121 35.61 -56.97 3.10
N GLU A 122 34.62 -57.56 2.41
CA GLU A 122 34.37 -57.27 1.00
C GLU A 122 33.98 -55.81 0.77
N LEU A 123 33.16 -55.24 1.66
CA LEU A 123 32.80 -53.82 1.60
C LEU A 123 34.02 -52.94 1.78
N ARG A 124 34.86 -53.21 2.78
CA ARG A 124 36.11 -52.47 3.02
C ARG A 124 37.05 -52.52 1.82
N LEU A 125 37.17 -53.67 1.14
CA LEU A 125 37.95 -53.79 -0.10
C LEU A 125 37.38 -52.91 -1.22
N GLN A 126 36.05 -52.85 -1.35
CA GLN A 126 35.41 -51.96 -2.33
C GLN A 126 35.56 -50.47 -1.99
N LEU A 127 35.56 -50.11 -0.71
CA LEU A 127 35.87 -48.74 -0.26
C LEU A 127 37.32 -48.36 -0.58
N ALA A 128 38.27 -49.26 -0.31
CA ALA A 128 39.70 -49.06 -0.58
C ALA A 128 40.04 -48.94 -2.06
N ALA A 129 39.23 -49.55 -2.93
CA ALA A 129 39.35 -49.37 -4.37
C ALA A 129 38.98 -47.95 -4.86
N GLY A 130 38.49 -47.07 -3.97
CA GLY A 130 38.24 -45.66 -4.22
C GLY A 130 36.98 -45.35 -5.03
N ARG A 131 36.78 -44.06 -5.37
CA ARG A 131 35.57 -43.52 -6.03
C ARG A 131 34.29 -43.69 -5.22
N VAL A 132 34.40 -43.78 -3.90
CA VAL A 132 33.26 -43.88 -2.98
C VAL A 132 33.28 -42.71 -2.02
N ILE A 133 32.13 -42.10 -1.79
CA ILE A 133 31.92 -41.06 -0.78
C ILE A 133 30.95 -41.60 0.26
N LEU A 134 31.31 -41.49 1.53
CA LEU A 134 30.45 -41.88 2.64
C LEU A 134 29.68 -40.68 3.21
N ALA A 135 28.44 -40.92 3.63
CA ALA A 135 27.64 -39.92 4.33
C ALA A 135 28.09 -39.73 5.78
N GLY A 136 28.41 -38.49 6.15
CA GLY A 136 28.44 -38.00 7.53
C GLY A 136 27.22 -37.13 7.81
N SER A 137 26.99 -36.79 9.07
CA SER A 137 25.89 -35.89 9.45
C SER A 137 26.26 -35.00 10.63
N LEU A 138 26.02 -33.71 10.52
CA LEU A 138 26.17 -32.75 11.61
C LEU A 138 24.89 -32.74 12.46
N VAL A 139 25.02 -33.02 13.75
CA VAL A 139 23.90 -33.00 14.71
C VAL A 139 24.15 -31.92 15.73
N THR A 140 23.17 -31.04 15.92
CA THR A 140 23.21 -29.98 16.93
C THR A 140 22.38 -30.41 18.14
N ASN A 141 22.99 -30.38 19.32
CA ASN A 141 22.32 -30.69 20.58
C ASN A 141 21.46 -29.50 21.06
N ASP A 142 20.55 -29.72 22.01
CA ASP A 142 19.68 -28.69 22.60
C ASP A 142 20.43 -27.48 23.18
N HIS A 143 21.70 -27.65 23.53
CA HIS A 143 22.60 -26.59 24.02
C HIS A 143 23.29 -25.78 22.90
N GLY A 144 22.97 -26.03 21.63
CA GLY A 144 23.56 -25.34 20.47
C GLY A 144 24.92 -25.87 20.03
N ASN A 145 25.44 -26.93 20.66
CA ASN A 145 26.71 -27.54 20.28
C ASN A 145 26.51 -28.49 19.08
N SER A 146 27.19 -28.22 17.97
CA SER A 146 27.16 -29.05 16.76
C SER A 146 28.28 -30.09 16.78
N LYS A 147 27.93 -31.37 16.61
CA LYS A 147 28.88 -32.49 16.53
C LYS A 147 28.73 -33.20 15.21
N VAL A 148 29.85 -33.47 14.54
CA VAL A 148 29.87 -34.30 13.34
C VAL A 148 29.76 -35.78 13.74
N LEU A 149 28.75 -36.45 13.21
CA LEU A 149 28.61 -37.91 13.23
C LEU A 149 29.28 -38.47 11.98
N LEU A 150 30.37 -39.18 12.20
CA LEU A 150 31.12 -39.87 11.15
C LEU A 150 30.61 -41.30 10.97
N PRO A 151 30.81 -41.89 9.78
CA PRO A 151 30.74 -43.33 9.60
C PRO A 151 31.64 -44.06 10.61
N ILE A 152 31.42 -45.35 10.81
CA ILE A 152 32.29 -46.17 11.63
C ILE A 152 33.74 -46.07 11.16
N GLN A 153 34.63 -46.15 12.15
CA GLN A 153 36.07 -45.99 11.98
C GLN A 153 36.62 -46.89 10.87
N ASP A 154 36.24 -48.17 10.88
CA ASP A 154 36.75 -49.15 9.93
C ASP A 154 36.41 -48.82 8.47
N TYR A 155 35.32 -48.10 8.22
CA TYR A 155 34.87 -47.77 6.86
C TYR A 155 35.57 -46.53 6.31
N TYR A 156 35.61 -45.43 7.07
CA TYR A 156 36.29 -44.24 6.55
C TYR A 156 37.81 -44.42 6.52
N PHE A 157 38.43 -45.18 7.43
CA PHE A 157 39.87 -45.49 7.30
C PHE A 157 40.18 -46.40 6.11
N SER A 158 39.19 -47.10 5.57
CA SER A 158 39.34 -47.88 4.34
C SER A 158 39.29 -47.01 3.08
N LEU A 159 38.83 -45.76 3.14
CA LEU A 159 38.79 -44.87 1.98
C LEU A 159 40.20 -44.34 1.64
N PRO A 160 40.53 -44.14 0.34
CA PRO A 160 41.83 -43.63 -0.06
C PRO A 160 42.21 -42.28 0.55
N HIS A 161 41.25 -41.35 0.66
CA HIS A 161 41.47 -40.03 1.27
C HIS A 161 40.84 -39.90 2.66
N GLN A 162 40.48 -41.02 3.29
CA GLN A 162 39.93 -41.07 4.65
C GLN A 162 38.75 -40.10 4.86
N LEU A 163 38.93 -39.08 5.72
CA LEU A 163 37.90 -38.10 6.04
C LEU A 163 37.55 -37.17 4.87
N ASP A 164 38.46 -36.96 3.91
CA ASP A 164 38.20 -36.10 2.74
C ASP A 164 37.18 -36.74 1.77
N ASP A 165 36.97 -38.06 1.87
CA ASP A 165 35.94 -38.81 1.14
C ASP A 165 34.64 -38.97 1.98
N VAL A 166 34.47 -38.21 3.06
CA VAL A 166 33.25 -38.17 3.89
C VAL A 166 32.55 -36.82 3.76
N GLY A 167 31.28 -36.82 3.36
CA GLY A 167 30.49 -35.61 3.13
C GLY A 167 29.23 -35.51 3.98
N LEU A 168 28.92 -34.31 4.48
CA LEU A 168 27.75 -34.08 5.31
C LEU A 168 26.45 -34.08 4.50
N THR A 169 25.48 -34.92 4.87
CA THR A 169 24.16 -35.01 4.22
C THR A 169 23.18 -33.91 4.66
N ASN A 170 23.61 -33.01 5.52
CA ASN A 170 22.78 -31.91 6.01
C ASN A 170 22.35 -30.96 4.89
N PHE A 171 21.07 -30.62 4.90
CA PHE A 171 20.51 -29.58 4.05
C PHE A 171 20.44 -28.24 4.78
N TYR A 172 20.48 -27.16 4.00
CA TYR A 172 20.08 -25.85 4.49
C TYR A 172 18.58 -25.68 4.29
N THR A 173 17.87 -25.44 5.39
CA THR A 173 16.42 -25.24 5.39
C THR A 173 16.09 -23.76 5.49
N ASP A 174 15.24 -23.25 4.60
CA ASP A 174 14.73 -21.88 4.69
C ASP A 174 13.89 -21.70 5.98
N PRO A 175 13.66 -20.46 6.44
CA PRO A 175 12.88 -20.19 7.66
C PRO A 175 11.47 -20.80 7.68
N ASP A 176 10.90 -21.10 6.51
CA ASP A 176 9.58 -21.72 6.35
C ASP A 176 9.63 -23.26 6.25
N GLY A 177 10.79 -23.87 6.51
CA GLY A 177 10.97 -25.32 6.52
C GLY A 177 11.24 -25.95 5.15
N ALA A 178 11.28 -25.16 4.06
CA ALA A 178 11.48 -25.69 2.72
C ALA A 178 12.94 -25.60 2.24
N LEU A 179 13.34 -26.57 1.42
CA LEU A 179 14.65 -26.64 0.78
C LEU A 179 14.58 -25.93 -0.58
N ARG A 180 15.08 -24.70 -0.64
CA ARG A 180 15.25 -23.95 -1.91
C ARG A 180 16.70 -23.60 -2.21
N ARG A 181 17.51 -23.55 -1.16
CA ARG A 181 18.91 -23.15 -1.20
C ARG A 181 19.78 -24.26 -0.63
N PHE A 182 21.05 -24.24 -1.00
CA PHE A 182 22.04 -25.19 -0.52
C PHE A 182 23.33 -24.48 -0.13
N ILE A 183 24.16 -25.21 0.61
CA ILE A 183 25.50 -24.82 1.05
C ILE A 183 26.48 -25.90 0.64
N THR A 184 27.72 -25.51 0.33
CA THR A 184 28.76 -26.44 -0.12
C THR A 184 29.63 -26.96 1.01
N ALA A 185 29.69 -26.24 2.13
CA ALA A 185 30.40 -26.65 3.33
C ALA A 185 29.73 -26.07 4.59
N LEU A 186 29.92 -26.75 5.72
CA LEU A 186 29.36 -26.43 7.03
C LEU A 186 30.47 -26.37 8.07
N PRO A 187 30.54 -25.33 8.91
CA PRO A 187 31.46 -25.34 10.05
C PRO A 187 30.94 -26.27 11.16
N ASP A 188 31.83 -27.01 11.80
CA ASP A 188 31.54 -27.72 13.04
C ASP A 188 31.69 -26.80 14.29
N ALA A 189 31.58 -27.36 15.49
CA ALA A 189 31.71 -26.59 16.74
C ALA A 189 33.13 -26.04 16.97
N GLU A 190 34.15 -26.61 16.33
CA GLU A 190 35.54 -26.17 16.43
C GLU A 190 35.90 -25.15 15.32
N GLY A 191 34.96 -24.90 14.40
CA GLY A 191 35.12 -23.99 13.27
C GLY A 191 35.77 -24.62 12.04
N GLU A 192 35.98 -25.94 12.05
CA GLU A 192 36.48 -26.69 10.90
C GLU A 192 35.37 -26.81 9.84
N SER A 193 35.70 -26.54 8.59
CA SER A 193 34.72 -26.54 7.49
C SER A 193 34.64 -27.91 6.84
N TRP A 194 33.50 -28.56 6.97
CA TRP A 194 33.20 -29.86 6.41
C TRP A 194 32.41 -29.74 5.11
N PRO A 195 32.83 -30.40 4.01
CA PRO A 195 32.11 -30.34 2.75
C PRO A 195 30.77 -31.08 2.83
N THR A 196 29.75 -30.60 2.12
CA THR A 196 28.49 -31.33 2.00
C THR A 196 28.62 -32.50 1.02
N PHE A 197 27.83 -33.56 1.25
CA PHE A 197 27.82 -34.78 0.46
C PHE A 197 27.64 -34.51 -1.05
N ALA A 198 26.67 -33.64 -1.39
CA ALA A 198 26.46 -33.23 -2.78
C ALA A 198 27.62 -32.40 -3.35
N ALA A 199 28.29 -31.56 -2.54
CA ALA A 199 29.45 -30.80 -2.98
C ALA A 199 30.64 -31.72 -3.31
N LEU A 200 30.95 -32.71 -2.45
CA LEU A 200 32.00 -33.70 -2.72
C LEU A 200 31.71 -34.53 -3.97
N LEU A 201 30.47 -35.03 -4.13
CA LEU A 201 30.07 -35.78 -5.32
C LEU A 201 30.30 -34.95 -6.59
N SER A 202 29.91 -33.68 -6.58
CA SER A 202 30.13 -32.78 -7.71
C SER A 202 31.61 -32.50 -7.96
N GLY A 203 32.43 -32.36 -6.91
CA GLY A 203 33.87 -32.14 -7.02
C GLY A 203 34.59 -33.32 -7.68
N TRP A 204 34.24 -34.54 -7.26
CA TRP A 204 34.73 -35.79 -7.86
C TRP A 204 34.33 -35.94 -9.33
N VAL A 205 33.10 -35.57 -9.70
CA VAL A 205 32.67 -35.60 -11.11
C VAL A 205 33.32 -34.50 -11.93
N ALA A 206 33.55 -33.31 -11.37
CA ALA A 206 34.18 -32.20 -12.08
C ALA A 206 35.71 -32.28 -12.13
N ASN A 207 36.34 -33.21 -11.41
CA ASN A 207 37.78 -33.24 -11.13
C ASN A 207 38.30 -31.90 -10.56
N ASN A 208 37.49 -31.23 -9.73
CA ASN A 208 37.82 -29.94 -9.13
C ASN A 208 37.68 -29.98 -7.60
N ASN A 209 38.56 -29.28 -6.90
CA ASN A 209 38.49 -29.06 -5.44
C ASN A 209 37.39 -28.06 -5.04
N LEU A 210 36.20 -28.16 -5.64
CA LEU A 210 35.03 -27.33 -5.32
C LEU A 210 34.50 -27.56 -3.89
N ALA A 211 34.99 -28.60 -3.20
CA ALA A 211 34.45 -29.11 -1.95
C ALA A 211 34.89 -28.33 -0.69
N THR A 212 36.07 -27.73 -0.66
CA THR A 212 36.67 -27.26 0.61
C THR A 212 36.46 -25.78 0.91
N THR A 213 35.84 -25.01 0.02
CA THR A 213 35.55 -23.59 0.25
C THR A 213 34.06 -23.36 0.45
N ALA A 214 33.70 -22.78 1.60
CA ALA A 214 32.35 -22.33 1.89
C ALA A 214 31.90 -21.30 0.84
N GLN A 215 31.00 -21.70 -0.05
CA GLN A 215 30.36 -20.80 -1.00
C GLN A 215 29.18 -20.09 -0.34
N PRO A 216 28.85 -18.85 -0.77
CA PRO A 216 27.62 -18.21 -0.32
C PRO A 216 26.41 -19.07 -0.68
N LEU A 217 25.38 -18.99 0.16
CA LEU A 217 24.09 -19.64 -0.05
C LEU A 217 23.58 -19.42 -1.47
N ALA A 218 23.29 -20.51 -2.17
CA ALA A 218 22.86 -20.50 -3.57
C ALA A 218 21.55 -21.26 -3.74
N TYR A 219 20.74 -20.86 -4.71
CA TYR A 219 19.49 -21.56 -5.04
C TYR A 219 19.76 -22.88 -5.75
N ILE A 220 18.98 -23.89 -5.38
CA ILE A 220 18.93 -25.19 -6.05
C ILE A 220 18.15 -25.02 -7.37
N SER A 221 18.75 -25.41 -8.49
CA SER A 221 18.07 -25.47 -9.78
C SER A 221 17.36 -26.81 -9.91
N PHE A 222 16.13 -26.89 -9.41
CA PHE A 222 15.36 -28.13 -9.50
C PHE A 222 15.10 -28.51 -10.97
N VAL A 223 15.52 -29.72 -11.34
CA VAL A 223 15.37 -30.29 -12.69
C VAL A 223 13.91 -30.52 -13.04
N GLY A 224 13.10 -30.92 -12.06
CA GLY A 224 11.68 -31.19 -12.21
C GLY A 224 11.01 -31.62 -10.91
N PRO A 225 9.72 -32.01 -10.98
CA PRO A 225 8.98 -32.54 -9.82
C PRO A 225 9.59 -33.85 -9.30
N PRO A 226 9.23 -34.29 -8.08
CA PRO A 226 9.70 -35.56 -7.54
C PRO A 226 9.46 -36.72 -8.52
N GLY A 227 10.46 -37.59 -8.69
CA GLY A 227 10.44 -38.67 -9.68
C GLY A 227 11.16 -38.34 -11.00
N THR A 228 11.88 -37.22 -11.11
CA THR A 228 12.48 -36.78 -12.38
C THR A 228 13.83 -37.46 -12.68
N PHE A 229 14.61 -37.77 -11.66
CA PHE A 229 15.92 -38.42 -11.83
C PHE A 229 15.79 -39.91 -12.21
N PRO A 230 16.68 -40.45 -13.08
CA PRO A 230 16.73 -41.87 -13.38
C PRO A 230 16.98 -42.67 -12.12
N ARG A 231 16.19 -43.73 -11.93
CA ARG A 231 16.24 -44.60 -10.75
C ARG A 231 16.49 -46.03 -11.14
N ILE A 232 17.44 -46.66 -10.45
CA ILE A 232 17.73 -48.09 -10.54
C ILE A 232 17.42 -48.71 -9.18
N SER A 233 16.64 -49.77 -9.17
CA SER A 233 16.37 -50.53 -7.94
C SER A 233 17.64 -51.24 -7.47
N PHE A 234 18.01 -51.10 -6.19
CA PHE A 234 19.18 -51.75 -5.61
C PHE A 234 19.16 -53.26 -5.80
N ARG A 235 17.97 -53.88 -5.69
CA ARG A 235 17.74 -55.30 -6.00
C ARG A 235 18.34 -55.73 -7.34
N ARG A 236 18.24 -54.91 -8.40
CA ARG A 236 18.75 -55.27 -9.73
C ARG A 236 20.27 -55.43 -9.77
N LEU A 237 20.99 -54.69 -8.90
CA LEU A 237 22.45 -54.78 -8.81
C LEU A 237 22.91 -56.06 -8.11
N LEU A 238 22.03 -56.74 -7.38
CA LEU A 238 22.34 -57.96 -6.64
C LEU A 238 22.09 -59.25 -7.45
N GLN A 239 21.50 -59.16 -8.64
CA GLN A 239 21.15 -60.34 -9.44
C GLN A 239 22.38 -60.91 -10.20
N PRO A 240 22.59 -62.24 -10.20
CA PRO A 240 23.81 -62.88 -10.74
C PRO A 240 23.97 -62.82 -12.26
N ASP A 241 22.89 -62.59 -13.03
CA ASP A 241 22.91 -62.44 -14.51
C ASP A 241 22.15 -61.19 -14.93
N ALA A 242 22.45 -60.08 -14.27
CA ALA A 242 21.73 -58.86 -14.49
C ALA A 242 21.83 -58.46 -15.98
N LYS A 243 20.71 -58.54 -16.71
CA LYS A 243 20.46 -57.95 -18.04
C LYS A 243 20.46 -56.43 -17.92
N LEU A 244 21.56 -55.91 -17.41
CA LEU A 244 21.78 -54.58 -16.92
C LEU A 244 22.34 -53.70 -18.05
N GLU A 245 22.49 -54.19 -19.28
CA GLU A 245 23.08 -53.43 -20.40
C GLU A 245 22.42 -52.06 -20.62
N GLN A 246 21.10 -51.93 -20.43
CA GLN A 246 20.39 -50.67 -20.64
C GLN A 246 20.49 -49.74 -19.42
N ASP A 247 20.41 -50.28 -18.20
CA ASP A 247 20.50 -49.53 -16.94
C ASP A 247 21.96 -49.12 -16.62
N LEU A 248 22.95 -49.98 -16.90
CA LEU A 248 24.37 -49.69 -16.73
C LEU A 248 24.88 -48.66 -17.73
N LYS A 249 24.33 -48.64 -18.96
CA LYS A 249 24.57 -47.53 -19.89
C LYS A 249 24.14 -46.19 -19.31
N ALA A 250 23.09 -46.15 -18.49
CA ALA A 250 22.65 -44.92 -17.85
C ALA A 250 23.62 -44.44 -16.75
N VAL A 251 24.41 -45.33 -16.15
CA VAL A 251 25.36 -45.06 -15.06
C VAL A 251 26.73 -44.58 -15.58
N GLN A 252 27.10 -44.95 -16.81
CA GLN A 252 28.41 -44.68 -17.37
C GLN A 252 28.77 -43.18 -17.33
N GLY A 253 29.86 -42.84 -16.64
CA GLY A 253 30.39 -41.47 -16.53
C GLY A 253 29.65 -40.55 -15.54
N LYS A 254 28.64 -41.06 -14.81
CA LYS A 254 27.78 -40.27 -13.91
C LYS A 254 28.12 -40.48 -12.43
N ALA A 255 27.66 -39.56 -11.58
CA ALA A 255 27.58 -39.77 -10.14
C ALA A 255 26.41 -40.69 -9.82
N VAL A 256 26.64 -41.66 -8.94
CA VAL A 256 25.59 -42.57 -8.45
C VAL A 256 25.35 -42.29 -6.99
N ILE A 257 24.10 -42.06 -6.60
CA ILE A 257 23.70 -41.91 -5.20
C ILE A 257 22.94 -43.17 -4.79
N VAL A 258 23.51 -43.95 -3.87
CA VAL A 258 22.86 -45.14 -3.30
C VAL A 258 22.22 -44.74 -1.98
N ALA A 259 20.90 -44.91 -1.87
CA ALA A 259 20.17 -44.42 -0.71
C ALA A 259 18.92 -45.25 -0.39
N LEU A 260 18.44 -45.12 0.84
CA LEU A 260 17.18 -45.70 1.29
C LEU A 260 16.01 -44.81 0.87
N GLU A 261 15.28 -45.20 -0.19
CA GLU A 261 14.14 -44.42 -0.70
C GLU A 261 12.83 -45.07 -0.25
N THR A 262 12.38 -44.76 0.98
CA THR A 262 11.06 -45.17 1.47
C THR A 262 10.09 -43.99 1.49
N ARG A 263 8.79 -44.23 1.26
CA ARG A 263 7.78 -43.15 1.16
C ARG A 263 7.56 -42.34 2.45
N LEU A 264 8.17 -42.73 3.57
CA LEU A 264 7.90 -42.18 4.90
C LEU A 264 9.16 -41.62 5.60
N GLN A 265 10.36 -41.90 5.09
CA GLN A 265 11.61 -41.46 5.70
C GLN A 265 12.39 -40.58 4.73
N ASP A 266 13.07 -39.57 5.27
CA ASP A 266 13.93 -38.66 4.52
C ASP A 266 13.22 -37.95 3.35
N ILE A 267 12.03 -37.41 3.63
CA ILE A 267 11.24 -36.62 2.69
C ILE A 267 11.23 -35.15 3.11
N HIS A 268 11.42 -34.27 2.12
CA HIS A 268 11.65 -32.84 2.34
C HIS A 268 10.62 -31.96 1.63
N LEU A 269 10.32 -30.82 2.25
CA LEU A 269 9.53 -29.75 1.65
C LEU A 269 10.39 -29.06 0.58
N THR A 270 9.98 -29.14 -0.68
CA THR A 270 10.63 -28.47 -1.82
C THR A 270 9.62 -27.55 -2.51
N PRO A 271 10.02 -26.77 -3.53
CA PRO A 271 9.10 -25.96 -4.33
C PRO A 271 7.85 -26.70 -4.86
N TYR A 272 7.90 -28.02 -5.00
CA TYR A 272 6.78 -28.86 -5.45
C TYR A 272 5.88 -29.39 -4.33
N ALA A 273 6.24 -29.17 -3.06
CA ALA A 273 5.50 -29.70 -1.91
C ALA A 273 4.23 -28.90 -1.60
N ARG A 274 4.17 -27.61 -1.96
CA ARG A 274 2.99 -26.77 -1.72
C ARG A 274 1.91 -27.04 -2.76
N SER A 275 0.68 -27.28 -2.32
CA SER A 275 -0.47 -27.44 -3.20
C SER A 275 -0.87 -26.09 -3.79
N PHE A 276 -0.40 -25.80 -5.00
CA PHE A 276 -0.87 -24.70 -5.82
C PHE A 276 -1.45 -25.28 -7.13
N LEU A 277 -2.44 -24.61 -7.72
CA LEU A 277 -3.04 -25.00 -9.00
C LEU A 277 -3.63 -26.42 -9.05
N TRP A 278 -4.32 -26.85 -7.98
CA TRP A 278 -5.07 -28.12 -7.94
C TRP A 278 -4.21 -29.39 -8.04
N ARG A 279 -2.89 -29.30 -7.81
CA ARG A 279 -1.99 -30.45 -7.72
C ARG A 279 -1.72 -30.81 -6.27
N GLY A 280 -1.91 -32.08 -5.90
CA GLY A 280 -1.61 -32.56 -4.55
C GLY A 280 -0.14 -32.36 -4.16
N PRO A 281 0.17 -32.19 -2.86
CA PRO A 281 1.52 -31.95 -2.37
C PRO A 281 2.46 -33.11 -2.75
N ARG A 282 3.63 -32.80 -3.31
CA ARG A 282 4.64 -33.80 -3.67
C ARG A 282 5.94 -33.54 -2.92
N MET A 283 6.18 -34.35 -1.88
CA MET A 283 7.44 -34.34 -1.14
C MET A 283 8.56 -34.94 -1.99
N MET A 284 9.78 -34.46 -1.83
CA MET A 284 10.96 -34.96 -2.53
C MET A 284 11.85 -35.75 -1.57
N SER A 285 12.41 -36.87 -2.01
CA SER A 285 13.34 -37.66 -1.20
C SER A 285 14.69 -36.93 -1.07
N GLY A 286 15.37 -37.07 0.07
CA GLY A 286 16.71 -36.51 0.31
C GLY A 286 17.73 -36.84 -0.80
N PRO A 287 17.79 -38.09 -1.29
CA PRO A 287 18.67 -38.46 -2.40
C PRO A 287 18.37 -37.69 -3.69
N GLU A 288 17.10 -37.39 -3.95
CA GLU A 288 16.70 -36.58 -5.11
C GLU A 288 17.03 -35.09 -4.90
N VAL A 289 16.99 -34.58 -3.66
CA VAL A 289 17.48 -33.23 -3.35
C VAL A 289 19.00 -33.15 -3.56
N HIS A 290 19.77 -34.12 -3.07
CA HIS A 290 21.20 -34.21 -3.33
C HIS A 290 21.49 -34.27 -4.83
N ALA A 291 20.75 -35.04 -5.60
CA ALA A 291 20.88 -35.12 -7.06
C ALA A 291 20.64 -33.77 -7.73
N ASN A 292 19.62 -32.99 -7.30
CA ASN A 292 19.39 -31.63 -7.80
C ASN A 292 20.55 -30.68 -7.47
N ILE A 293 21.15 -30.79 -6.28
CA ILE A 293 22.31 -29.97 -5.89
C ILE A 293 23.53 -30.33 -6.75
N VAL A 294 23.83 -31.62 -6.93
CA VAL A 294 24.94 -32.08 -7.79
C VAL A 294 24.73 -31.58 -9.22
N GLU A 295 23.53 -31.72 -9.79
CA GLU A 295 23.22 -31.23 -11.13
C GLU A 295 23.37 -29.70 -11.24
N THR A 296 22.94 -28.95 -10.20
CA THR A 296 23.10 -27.49 -10.11
C THR A 296 24.57 -27.08 -10.09
N LEU A 297 25.41 -27.83 -9.38
CA LEU A 297 26.85 -27.57 -9.27
C LEU A 297 27.59 -27.89 -10.57
N LEU A 298 27.28 -29.02 -11.21
CA LEU A 298 27.94 -29.49 -12.43
C LEU A 298 27.53 -28.72 -13.69
N THR A 299 26.24 -28.38 -13.82
CA THR A 299 25.75 -27.64 -15.00
C THR A 299 26.01 -26.13 -14.90
N GLY A 300 26.34 -25.61 -13.71
CA GLY A 300 26.46 -24.18 -13.45
C GLY A 300 25.15 -23.39 -13.53
N ARG A 301 24.03 -24.07 -13.80
CA ARG A 301 22.68 -23.49 -13.87
C ARG A 301 22.21 -23.14 -12.46
N ARG A 302 22.47 -21.91 -12.03
CA ARG A 302 22.09 -21.44 -10.68
C ARG A 302 21.11 -20.28 -10.82
N PRO A 303 19.87 -20.41 -10.33
CA PRO A 303 18.98 -19.27 -10.15
C PRO A 303 19.67 -18.21 -9.30
N ARG A 304 19.72 -16.97 -9.78
CA ARG A 304 20.36 -15.85 -9.10
C ARG A 304 19.36 -14.73 -8.94
N ASP A 305 19.46 -14.01 -7.84
CA ASP A 305 18.70 -12.79 -7.65
C ASP A 305 19.07 -11.76 -8.73
N THR A 306 18.06 -10.99 -9.13
CA THR A 306 18.26 -9.88 -10.08
C THR A 306 19.33 -8.93 -9.53
N PRO A 307 20.36 -8.56 -10.31
CA PRO A 307 21.41 -7.66 -9.83
C PRO A 307 20.83 -6.35 -9.31
N GLY A 308 21.41 -5.81 -8.24
CA GLY A 308 20.91 -4.64 -7.53
C GLY A 308 20.44 -3.50 -8.45
N PRO A 309 21.29 -2.96 -9.34
CA PRO A 309 20.92 -1.82 -10.20
C PRO A 309 19.70 -2.10 -11.10
N TRP A 310 19.63 -3.31 -11.67
CA TRP A 310 18.51 -3.72 -12.52
C TRP A 310 17.22 -3.90 -11.72
N ARG A 311 17.31 -4.44 -10.51
CA ARG A 311 16.18 -4.57 -9.59
C ARG A 311 15.56 -3.19 -9.29
N TRP A 312 16.40 -2.21 -8.95
CA TRP A 312 15.97 -0.83 -8.70
C TRP A 312 15.37 -0.18 -9.94
N ALA A 313 16.02 -0.33 -11.10
CA ALA A 313 15.54 0.26 -12.35
C ALA A 313 14.16 -0.29 -12.73
N ILE A 314 13.94 -1.60 -12.63
CA ILE A 314 12.65 -2.24 -12.91
C ILE A 314 11.59 -1.75 -11.92
N LEU A 315 11.89 -1.73 -10.62
CA LEU A 315 10.96 -1.27 -9.59
C LEU A 315 10.52 0.17 -9.88
N ILE A 316 11.47 1.09 -10.02
CA ILE A 316 11.17 2.51 -10.27
C ILE A 316 10.39 2.68 -11.58
N ALA A 317 10.76 1.99 -12.65
CA ALA A 317 10.06 2.07 -13.93
C ALA A 317 8.60 1.62 -13.83
N VAL A 318 8.35 0.47 -13.18
CA VAL A 318 6.99 -0.06 -13.00
C VAL A 318 6.15 0.85 -12.08
N LEU A 319 6.73 1.34 -10.98
CA LEU A 319 6.03 2.26 -10.07
C LEU A 319 5.74 3.60 -10.73
N ALA A 320 6.67 4.15 -11.53
CA ALA A 320 6.45 5.38 -12.27
C ALA A 320 5.36 5.21 -13.33
N ALA A 321 5.38 4.10 -14.09
CA ALA A 321 4.37 3.78 -15.07
C ALA A 321 2.99 3.61 -14.42
N GLY A 322 2.90 2.81 -13.35
CA GLY A 322 1.67 2.59 -12.60
C GLY A 322 1.10 3.88 -12.01
N THR A 323 1.94 4.67 -11.32
CA THR A 323 1.54 5.97 -10.76
C THR A 323 1.03 6.91 -11.85
N CYS A 324 1.71 6.98 -13.00
CA CYS A 324 1.29 7.79 -14.12
C CYS A 324 -0.13 7.42 -14.59
N VAL A 325 -0.41 6.12 -14.74
CA VAL A 325 -1.72 5.61 -15.13
C VAL A 325 -2.79 5.88 -14.06
N PHE A 326 -2.47 5.71 -12.77
CA PHE A 326 -3.40 5.99 -11.66
C PHE A 326 -3.81 7.47 -11.58
N PHE A 327 -2.91 8.39 -11.96
CA PHE A 327 -3.23 9.81 -12.03
C PHE A 327 -4.00 10.21 -13.30
N GLN A 328 -3.92 9.45 -14.40
CA GLN A 328 -4.58 9.77 -15.66
C GLN A 328 -5.98 9.16 -15.79
N LEU A 329 -6.18 7.93 -15.30
CA LEU A 329 -7.44 7.19 -15.45
C LEU A 329 -8.41 7.44 -14.28
N SER A 330 -9.68 7.03 -14.42
CA SER A 330 -10.60 6.99 -13.27
C SER A 330 -10.18 5.89 -12.28
N PRO A 331 -10.58 5.92 -11.00
CA PRO A 331 -10.12 4.96 -9.98
C PRO A 331 -10.36 3.49 -10.36
N TRP A 332 -11.50 3.16 -10.96
CA TRP A 332 -11.84 1.81 -11.40
C TRP A 332 -10.96 1.33 -12.57
N HIS A 333 -10.75 2.17 -13.58
CA HIS A 333 -9.84 1.84 -14.69
C HIS A 333 -8.37 1.83 -14.23
N GLY A 334 -8.02 2.69 -13.28
CA GLY A 334 -6.72 2.70 -12.62
C GLY A 334 -6.44 1.40 -11.87
N LEU A 335 -7.42 0.90 -11.10
CA LEU A 335 -7.34 -0.41 -10.44
C LEU A 335 -7.16 -1.53 -11.46
N GLY A 336 -7.96 -1.55 -12.54
CA GLY A 336 -7.84 -2.53 -13.62
C GLY A 336 -6.45 -2.51 -14.28
N ALA A 337 -5.92 -1.32 -14.57
CA ALA A 337 -4.57 -1.18 -15.12
C ALA A 337 -3.47 -1.59 -14.13
N GLY A 338 -3.66 -1.34 -12.83
CA GLY A 338 -2.76 -1.80 -11.78
C GLY A 338 -2.70 -3.33 -11.71
N VAL A 339 -3.85 -3.99 -11.76
CA VAL A 339 -3.93 -5.47 -11.83
C VAL A 339 -3.25 -5.98 -13.10
N MET A 340 -3.47 -5.33 -14.24
CA MET A 340 -2.83 -5.70 -15.51
C MET A 340 -1.29 -5.56 -15.43
N LEU A 341 -0.77 -4.51 -14.78
CA LEU A 341 0.67 -4.33 -14.55
C LEU A 341 1.26 -5.40 -13.63
N ILE A 342 0.52 -5.82 -12.59
CA ILE A 342 0.92 -6.94 -11.74
C ILE A 342 0.99 -8.24 -12.56
N LEU A 343 -0.02 -8.52 -13.37
CA LEU A 343 -0.03 -9.69 -14.27
C LEU A 343 1.13 -9.67 -15.26
N LEU A 344 1.41 -8.51 -15.88
CA LEU A 344 2.55 -8.35 -16.79
C LEU A 344 3.88 -8.58 -16.06
N SER A 345 4.00 -8.11 -14.82
CA SER A 345 5.18 -8.30 -13.98
C SER A 345 5.37 -9.78 -13.60
N LEU A 346 4.27 -10.48 -13.28
CA LEU A 346 4.26 -11.92 -13.02
C LEU A 346 4.73 -12.72 -14.23
N VAL A 347 4.21 -12.43 -15.43
CA VAL A 347 4.64 -13.07 -16.68
C VAL A 347 6.11 -12.80 -16.96
N SER A 348 6.55 -11.54 -16.80
CA SER A 348 7.95 -11.14 -17.02
C SER A 348 8.89 -11.85 -16.04
N ALA A 349 8.53 -11.93 -14.76
CA ALA A 349 9.28 -12.64 -13.73
C ALA A 349 9.38 -14.13 -14.02
N TYR A 350 8.30 -14.75 -14.51
CA TYR A 350 8.33 -16.16 -14.92
C TYR A 350 9.31 -16.39 -16.09
N VAL A 351 9.30 -15.52 -17.10
CA VAL A 351 10.25 -15.60 -18.23
C VAL A 351 11.69 -15.41 -17.75
N LEU A 352 11.95 -14.45 -16.85
CA LEU A 352 13.27 -14.26 -16.24
C LEU A 352 13.70 -15.50 -15.43
N PHE A 353 12.78 -16.12 -14.70
CA PHE A 353 13.02 -17.34 -13.93
C PHE A 353 13.43 -18.52 -14.83
N LEU A 354 12.80 -18.65 -16.00
CA LEU A 354 13.21 -19.65 -16.99
C LEU A 354 14.67 -19.45 -17.44
N ASN A 355 15.16 -18.20 -17.43
CA ASN A 355 16.54 -17.81 -17.71
C ASN A 355 17.43 -17.72 -16.45
N HIS A 356 17.05 -18.39 -15.36
CA HIS A 356 17.79 -18.43 -14.09
C HIS A 356 17.92 -17.08 -13.35
N ILE A 357 17.05 -16.11 -13.61
CA ILE A 357 17.00 -14.82 -12.91
C ILE A 357 15.74 -14.75 -12.04
N ILE A 358 15.91 -14.52 -10.75
CA ILE A 358 14.81 -14.37 -9.78
C ILE A 358 14.52 -12.88 -9.59
N LEU A 359 13.30 -12.46 -9.92
CA LEU A 359 12.81 -11.11 -9.67
C LEU A 359 11.93 -11.11 -8.41
N PRO A 360 12.29 -10.37 -7.34
CA PRO A 360 11.47 -10.29 -6.12
C PRO A 360 10.23 -9.42 -6.37
N LEU A 361 9.12 -10.08 -6.72
CA LEU A 361 7.86 -9.42 -7.07
C LEU A 361 7.15 -8.75 -5.91
N GLY A 362 7.36 -9.21 -4.67
CA GLY A 362 6.66 -8.66 -3.50
C GLY A 362 6.85 -7.15 -3.34
N SER A 363 8.03 -6.62 -3.70
CA SER A 363 8.30 -5.18 -3.64
C SER A 363 7.55 -4.40 -4.73
N ILE A 364 7.36 -5.00 -5.91
CA ILE A 364 6.59 -4.40 -7.01
C ILE A 364 5.10 -4.37 -6.65
N GLU A 365 4.57 -5.47 -6.13
CA GLU A 365 3.16 -5.58 -5.72
C GLU A 365 2.81 -4.60 -4.60
N LEU A 366 3.63 -4.57 -3.53
CA LEU A 366 3.46 -3.63 -2.43
C LEU A 366 3.59 -2.18 -2.92
N GLY A 367 4.61 -1.89 -3.72
CA GLY A 367 4.84 -0.55 -4.24
C GLY A 367 3.71 -0.05 -5.15
N LEU A 368 3.16 -0.92 -6.01
CA LEU A 368 2.00 -0.58 -6.85
C LEU A 368 0.75 -0.34 -6.00
N GLY A 369 0.51 -1.16 -4.98
CA GLY A 369 -0.58 -0.96 -4.03
C GLY A 369 -0.48 0.38 -3.29
N LEU A 370 0.70 0.70 -2.75
CA LEU A 370 0.97 1.98 -2.10
C LEU A 370 0.84 3.16 -3.07
N SER A 371 1.30 3.00 -4.32
CA SER A 371 1.18 4.03 -5.35
C SER A 371 -0.28 4.30 -5.70
N PHE A 372 -1.11 3.26 -5.79
CA PHE A 372 -2.55 3.38 -6.01
C PHE A 372 -3.24 4.10 -4.85
N LEU A 373 -2.97 3.68 -3.61
CA LEU A 373 -3.51 4.32 -2.41
C LEU A 373 -3.07 5.79 -2.29
N GLY A 374 -1.80 6.08 -2.57
CA GLY A 374 -1.27 7.45 -2.58
C GLY A 374 -1.92 8.32 -3.65
N ALA A 375 -2.11 7.81 -4.86
CA ALA A 375 -2.81 8.51 -5.93
C ALA A 375 -4.29 8.78 -5.57
N LEU A 376 -4.96 7.81 -4.93
CA LEU A 376 -6.33 7.96 -4.44
C LEU A 376 -6.42 9.03 -3.34
N ALA A 377 -5.50 8.99 -2.37
CA ALA A 377 -5.45 9.98 -1.29
C ALA A 377 -5.24 11.41 -1.81
N VAL A 378 -4.33 11.60 -2.79
CA VAL A 378 -4.11 12.90 -3.43
C VAL A 378 -5.35 13.39 -4.19
N ARG A 379 -6.08 12.49 -4.84
CA ARG A 379 -7.34 12.83 -5.54
C ARG A 379 -8.43 13.27 -4.56
N LEU A 380 -8.67 12.50 -3.51
CA LEU A 380 -9.70 12.80 -2.51
C LEU A 380 -9.41 14.08 -1.73
N THR A 381 -8.15 14.30 -1.33
CA THR A 381 -7.76 15.53 -0.60
C THR A 381 -7.70 16.77 -1.48
N GLY A 382 -7.44 16.61 -2.78
CA GLY A 382 -7.48 17.70 -3.76
C GLY A 382 -8.88 18.28 -3.93
N GLU A 383 -9.89 17.42 -4.00
CA GLU A 383 -11.31 17.83 -4.13
C GLU A 383 -11.82 18.56 -2.90
N GLU A 384 -11.49 18.09 -1.69
CA GLU A 384 -11.89 18.76 -0.44
C GLU A 384 -11.28 20.15 -0.28
N ARG A 385 -10.01 20.34 -0.67
CA ARG A 385 -9.35 21.65 -0.59
C ARG A 385 -9.94 22.65 -1.57
N LEU A 386 -10.25 22.21 -2.79
CA LEU A 386 -10.92 23.05 -3.77
C LEU A 386 -12.34 23.41 -3.30
N ARG A 387 -13.08 22.45 -2.75
CA ARG A 387 -14.44 22.67 -2.22
C ARG A 387 -14.44 23.64 -1.04
N ARG A 388 -13.48 23.53 -0.11
CA ARG A 388 -13.29 24.47 1.01
C ARG A 388 -12.87 25.85 0.53
N HIS A 389 -11.95 25.92 -0.43
CA HIS A 389 -11.49 27.20 -0.98
C HIS A 389 -12.62 27.91 -1.75
N MET A 390 -13.40 27.19 -2.56
CA MET A 390 -14.59 27.73 -3.22
C MET A 390 -15.60 28.21 -2.18
N ARG A 391 -15.92 27.42 -1.14
CA ARG A 391 -16.80 27.86 -0.05
C ARG A 391 -16.31 29.16 0.59
N GLN A 392 -15.03 29.25 0.96
CA GLN A 392 -14.43 30.44 1.57
C GLN A 392 -14.42 31.66 0.66
N VAL A 393 -14.27 31.47 -0.65
CA VAL A 393 -14.32 32.56 -1.62
C VAL A 393 -15.77 33.02 -1.80
N PHE A 394 -16.72 32.10 -2.02
CA PHE A 394 -18.12 32.45 -2.24
C PHE A 394 -18.84 32.99 -1.00
N SER A 395 -18.49 32.56 0.21
CA SER A 395 -19.07 33.07 1.47
C SER A 395 -18.73 34.54 1.76
N ARG A 396 -17.76 35.12 1.03
CA ARG A 396 -17.42 36.55 1.13
C ARG A 396 -18.26 37.44 0.21
N TYR A 397 -18.99 36.85 -0.73
CA TYR A 397 -19.73 37.58 -1.77
C TYR A 397 -21.22 37.26 -1.80
N VAL A 398 -21.67 36.23 -1.09
CA VAL A 398 -23.07 35.78 -1.08
C VAL A 398 -23.41 35.25 0.32
N ALA A 399 -24.65 35.45 0.78
CA ALA A 399 -25.16 34.93 2.05
C ALA A 399 -24.92 33.42 2.18
N ASP A 400 -24.64 32.96 3.40
CA ASP A 400 -24.22 31.58 3.69
C ASP A 400 -25.26 30.55 3.22
N GLU A 401 -26.55 30.88 3.29
CA GLU A 401 -27.64 30.02 2.85
C GLU A 401 -27.65 29.80 1.33
N VAL A 402 -27.20 30.79 0.55
CA VAL A 402 -27.09 30.69 -0.91
C VAL A 402 -25.85 29.89 -1.29
N VAL A 403 -24.75 30.06 -0.55
CA VAL A 403 -23.54 29.24 -0.70
C VAL A 403 -23.85 27.77 -0.41
N GLU A 404 -24.58 27.47 0.67
CA GLU A 404 -25.03 26.12 1.00
C GLU A 404 -25.87 25.49 -0.14
N LYS A 405 -26.85 26.22 -0.67
CA LYS A 405 -27.68 25.75 -1.80
C LYS A 405 -26.87 25.52 -3.08
N LEU A 406 -25.95 26.42 -3.43
CA LEU A 406 -25.06 26.26 -4.59
C LEU A 406 -24.13 25.04 -4.44
N MET A 407 -23.61 24.81 -3.23
CA MET A 407 -22.70 23.70 -2.92
C MET A 407 -23.39 22.34 -2.82
N ALA A 408 -24.71 22.31 -2.58
CA ALA A 408 -25.52 21.10 -2.51
C ALA A 408 -26.13 20.70 -3.86
N GLY A 409 -26.58 21.66 -4.68
CA GLY A 409 -27.37 21.39 -5.88
C GLY A 409 -26.60 21.43 -7.22
N GLY A 410 -25.43 22.06 -7.29
CA GLY A 410 -24.64 22.18 -8.53
C GLY A 410 -25.33 22.91 -9.69
N LYS A 411 -26.51 23.49 -9.46
CA LYS A 411 -27.25 24.31 -10.42
C LYS A 411 -27.22 25.76 -9.98
N LEU A 412 -26.96 26.66 -10.93
CA LEU A 412 -27.23 28.08 -10.75
C LEU A 412 -28.73 28.24 -10.48
N PRO A 413 -29.13 29.04 -9.49
CA PRO A 413 -30.54 29.23 -9.22
C PRO A 413 -31.20 29.95 -10.41
N ASP A 414 -32.37 29.47 -10.83
CA ASP A 414 -33.07 29.95 -12.02
C ASP A 414 -33.45 31.46 -11.89
N LEU A 415 -33.60 32.12 -13.05
CA LEU A 415 -34.13 33.48 -13.15
C LEU A 415 -35.58 33.51 -12.65
N GLY A 416 -35.89 34.48 -11.80
CA GLY A 416 -37.23 34.64 -11.23
C GLY A 416 -37.18 35.01 -9.75
N GLY A 417 -38.34 35.31 -9.20
CA GLY A 417 -38.51 35.63 -7.79
C GLY A 417 -39.93 35.33 -7.34
N GLU A 418 -40.09 35.18 -6.04
CA GLU A 418 -41.40 34.95 -5.40
C GLU A 418 -41.87 36.26 -4.77
N ALA A 419 -43.16 36.56 -4.90
CA ALA A 419 -43.77 37.67 -4.18
C ALA A 419 -43.90 37.25 -2.70
N LEU A 420 -43.14 37.92 -1.84
CA LEU A 420 -43.07 37.61 -0.42
C LEU A 420 -43.35 38.87 0.40
N PRO A 421 -44.06 38.76 1.54
CA PRO A 421 -44.11 39.82 2.53
C PRO A 421 -42.73 39.97 3.17
N VAL A 422 -42.14 41.15 3.03
CA VAL A 422 -40.82 41.47 3.56
C VAL A 422 -40.82 42.82 4.27
N THR A 423 -39.88 43.00 5.19
CA THR A 423 -39.53 44.33 5.70
C THR A 423 -38.22 44.77 5.08
N VAL A 424 -38.23 45.93 4.43
CA VAL A 424 -37.04 46.53 3.83
C VAL A 424 -36.56 47.66 4.73
N LEU A 425 -35.26 47.67 5.00
CA LEU A 425 -34.56 48.70 5.76
C LEU A 425 -33.55 49.38 4.84
N PHE A 426 -33.59 50.71 4.79
CA PHE A 426 -32.54 51.55 4.22
C PHE A 426 -31.88 52.34 5.34
N ALA A 427 -30.55 52.38 5.37
CA ALA A 427 -29.81 53.30 6.22
C ALA A 427 -28.75 54.06 5.41
N ASP A 428 -28.64 55.36 5.63
CA ASP A 428 -27.77 56.28 4.89
C ASP A 428 -27.05 57.25 5.84
N ILE A 429 -25.82 57.65 5.49
CA ILE A 429 -25.02 58.55 6.31
C ILE A 429 -25.47 60.00 6.08
N ARG A 430 -25.69 60.75 7.16
CA ARG A 430 -26.01 62.18 7.07
C ARG A 430 -24.77 62.99 6.76
N ASN A 431 -24.93 63.95 5.85
CA ASN A 431 -23.85 64.85 5.42
C ASN A 431 -22.63 64.11 4.86
N PHE A 432 -22.79 62.89 4.31
CA PHE A 432 -21.69 62.11 3.75
C PHE A 432 -20.87 62.88 2.72
N THR A 433 -21.51 63.63 1.81
CA THR A 433 -20.80 64.48 0.84
C THR A 433 -19.83 65.42 1.54
N THR A 434 -20.29 66.14 2.58
CA THR A 434 -19.47 67.06 3.38
C THR A 434 -18.34 66.34 4.12
N ILE A 435 -18.59 65.12 4.63
CA ILE A 435 -17.57 64.29 5.27
C ILE A 435 -16.51 63.88 4.24
N SER A 436 -16.94 63.38 3.08
CA SER A 436 -16.08 62.87 2.01
C SER A 436 -15.21 63.95 1.36
N GLU A 437 -15.67 65.20 1.30
CA GLU A 437 -14.89 66.34 0.82
C GLU A 437 -13.73 66.73 1.75
N ARG A 438 -13.82 66.34 3.04
CA ARG A 438 -12.80 66.62 4.07
C ARG A 438 -11.80 65.47 4.27
N LEU A 439 -12.07 64.33 3.64
CA LEU A 439 -11.24 63.13 3.70
C LEU A 439 -10.63 62.86 2.31
N ASN A 440 -9.47 62.20 2.26
CA ASN A 440 -8.94 61.71 1.00
C ASN A 440 -9.61 60.38 0.60
N ALA A 441 -9.44 59.96 -0.66
CA ALA A 441 -10.10 58.76 -1.19
C ALA A 441 -9.81 57.47 -0.39
N HIS A 442 -8.60 57.30 0.15
CA HIS A 442 -8.28 56.14 0.98
C HIS A 442 -8.95 56.23 2.36
N GLU A 443 -8.98 57.42 2.97
CA GLU A 443 -9.65 57.68 4.24
C GLU A 443 -11.18 57.50 4.13
N VAL A 444 -11.80 57.91 3.01
CA VAL A 444 -13.22 57.66 2.73
C VAL A 444 -13.52 56.16 2.64
N VAL A 445 -12.67 55.39 1.94
CA VAL A 445 -12.83 53.93 1.85
C VAL A 445 -12.62 53.26 3.21
N GLU A 446 -11.65 53.73 4.01
CA GLU A 446 -11.44 53.24 5.38
C GLU A 446 -12.67 53.49 6.26
N MET A 447 -13.20 54.71 6.24
CA MET A 447 -14.41 55.09 6.96
C MET A 447 -15.61 54.26 6.52
N LEU A 448 -15.85 54.11 5.21
CA LEU A 448 -16.98 53.33 4.70
C LEU A 448 -16.88 51.86 5.10
N ASN A 449 -15.69 51.25 5.04
CA ASN A 449 -15.51 49.87 5.46
C ASN A 449 -15.75 49.69 6.97
N ALA A 450 -15.29 50.63 7.80
CA ALA A 450 -15.55 50.63 9.24
C ALA A 450 -17.05 50.78 9.53
N TYR A 451 -17.70 51.76 8.89
CA TYR A 451 -19.15 51.98 8.99
C TYR A 451 -19.93 50.73 8.59
N PHE A 452 -19.66 50.16 7.41
CA PHE A 452 -20.35 48.96 6.94
C PHE A 452 -20.12 47.77 7.86
N THR A 453 -18.96 47.64 8.49
CA THR A 453 -18.71 46.60 9.50
C THR A 453 -19.64 46.78 10.69
N ASP A 454 -19.73 48.00 11.23
CA ASP A 454 -20.52 48.31 12.42
C ASP A 454 -22.03 48.20 12.20
N ILE A 455 -22.53 48.55 11.01
CA ILE A 455 -23.97 48.49 10.72
C ILE A 455 -24.42 47.15 10.11
N CYS A 456 -23.53 46.36 9.50
CA CYS A 456 -23.91 45.04 8.99
C CYS A 456 -24.08 43.99 10.09
N GLU A 457 -23.31 44.07 11.17
CA GLU A 457 -23.41 43.09 12.27
C GLU A 457 -24.82 43.03 12.89
N PRO A 458 -25.49 44.15 13.24
CA PRO A 458 -26.88 44.12 13.72
C PRO A 458 -27.91 43.58 12.71
N ILE A 459 -27.64 43.70 11.40
CA ILE A 459 -28.51 43.12 10.36
C ILE A 459 -28.43 41.60 10.45
N LEU A 460 -27.22 41.06 10.47
CA LEU A 460 -26.97 39.62 10.51
C LEU A 460 -27.43 38.99 11.83
N GLU A 461 -27.16 39.63 12.98
CA GLU A 461 -27.57 39.14 14.31
C GLU A 461 -29.08 38.95 14.44
N HIS A 462 -29.87 39.81 13.79
CA HIS A 462 -31.33 39.74 13.83
C HIS A 462 -31.92 38.92 12.67
N GLY A 463 -31.09 38.26 11.86
CA GLY A 463 -31.54 37.42 10.74
C GLY A 463 -32.01 38.20 9.52
N GLY A 464 -31.52 39.43 9.34
CA GLY A 464 -31.67 40.19 8.09
C GLY A 464 -30.61 39.81 7.07
N THR A 465 -30.92 40.01 5.79
CA THR A 465 -29.96 39.83 4.70
C THR A 465 -29.57 41.19 4.15
N VAL A 466 -28.26 41.48 4.11
CA VAL A 466 -27.74 42.66 3.39
C VAL A 466 -27.93 42.42 1.89
N ASP A 467 -28.74 43.25 1.25
CA ASP A 467 -29.07 43.12 -0.17
C ASP A 467 -27.99 43.78 -1.03
N LYS A 468 -27.70 45.07 -0.80
CA LYS A 468 -26.59 45.79 -1.44
C LYS A 468 -26.20 47.06 -0.71
N PHE A 469 -24.99 47.54 -1.02
CA PHE A 469 -24.54 48.89 -0.72
C PHE A 469 -24.78 49.82 -1.92
N ILE A 470 -25.28 51.02 -1.66
CA ILE A 470 -25.59 52.04 -2.66
C ILE A 470 -24.89 53.34 -2.26
N GLY A 471 -23.63 53.52 -2.68
CA GLY A 471 -22.81 54.61 -2.17
C GLY A 471 -22.46 54.38 -0.69
N ASP A 472 -22.89 55.28 0.17
CA ASP A 472 -22.83 55.22 1.64
C ASP A 472 -24.07 54.58 2.29
N ALA A 473 -25.12 54.29 1.51
CA ALA A 473 -26.32 53.65 2.01
C ALA A 473 -26.23 52.12 2.00
N VAL A 474 -26.89 51.49 2.97
CA VAL A 474 -27.15 50.03 3.01
C VAL A 474 -28.63 49.75 2.78
N MET A 475 -28.91 48.72 1.99
CA MET A 475 -30.24 48.12 1.86
C MET A 475 -30.21 46.73 2.49
N ALA A 476 -31.17 46.45 3.37
CA ALA A 476 -31.36 45.15 3.99
C ALA A 476 -32.81 44.67 3.86
N VAL A 477 -32.98 43.35 3.77
CA VAL A 477 -34.27 42.68 3.63
C VAL A 477 -34.45 41.67 4.75
N PHE A 478 -35.61 41.70 5.40
CA PHE A 478 -36.02 40.76 6.43
C PHE A 478 -37.22 39.96 5.94
N GLY A 479 -37.22 38.65 6.20
CA GLY A 479 -38.26 37.72 5.72
C GLY A 479 -37.90 37.00 4.42
N ALA A 480 -36.73 37.28 3.83
CA ALA A 480 -36.16 36.54 2.71
C ALA A 480 -34.62 36.54 2.79
N PRO A 481 -33.91 35.50 2.27
CA PRO A 481 -34.43 34.28 1.65
C PRO A 481 -35.04 33.29 2.65
N ALA A 482 -34.76 33.44 3.95
CA ALA A 482 -35.39 32.67 5.02
C ALA A 482 -36.66 33.39 5.50
N PRO A 483 -37.83 32.72 5.48
CA PRO A 483 -39.06 33.31 5.97
C PRO A 483 -39.02 33.42 7.50
N HIS A 484 -39.21 34.64 8.01
CA HIS A 484 -39.30 34.93 9.43
C HIS A 484 -40.66 35.60 9.70
N PRO A 485 -41.61 34.95 10.38
CA PRO A 485 -42.91 35.56 10.68
C PRO A 485 -42.81 36.88 11.49
N ASP A 486 -41.72 37.06 12.22
CA ASP A 486 -41.37 38.24 13.01
C ASP A 486 -40.44 39.22 12.28
N HIS A 487 -40.39 39.19 10.93
CA HIS A 487 -39.47 39.99 10.11
C HIS A 487 -39.52 41.50 10.40
N ALA A 488 -40.71 42.06 10.65
CA ALA A 488 -40.86 43.49 10.99
C ALA A 488 -40.25 43.84 12.35
N ARG A 489 -40.39 42.94 13.34
CA ARG A 489 -39.81 43.11 14.68
C ARG A 489 -38.29 43.01 14.65
N ARG A 490 -37.76 42.08 13.86
CA ARG A 490 -36.31 41.94 13.62
C ARG A 490 -35.73 43.20 13.00
N ALA A 491 -36.38 43.74 11.98
CA ALA A 491 -35.94 44.96 11.31
C ALA A 491 -35.94 46.18 12.27
N LEU A 492 -36.96 46.32 13.13
CA LEU A 492 -37.00 47.38 14.15
C LEU A 492 -35.88 47.23 15.18
N ALA A 493 -35.62 46.00 15.65
CA ALA A 493 -34.52 45.73 16.57
C ALA A 493 -33.16 46.06 15.94
N THR A 494 -32.96 45.70 14.66
CA THR A 494 -31.77 46.12 13.89
C THR A 494 -31.64 47.63 13.81
N ALA A 495 -32.73 48.36 13.49
CA ALA A 495 -32.69 49.81 13.37
C ALA A 495 -32.29 50.49 14.70
N LEU A 496 -32.82 50.00 15.83
CA LEU A 496 -32.45 50.49 17.16
C LEU A 496 -31.00 50.17 17.52
N ALA A 497 -30.54 48.95 17.20
CA ALA A 497 -29.15 48.55 17.42
C ALA A 497 -28.17 49.37 16.57
N MET A 498 -28.51 49.66 15.30
CA MET A 498 -27.74 50.58 14.45
C MET A 498 -27.69 51.98 15.04
N ALA A 499 -28.84 52.52 15.48
CA ALA A 499 -28.90 53.84 16.08
C ALA A 499 -28.06 53.95 17.37
N ALA A 500 -28.00 52.88 18.17
CA ALA A 500 -27.16 52.82 19.37
C ALA A 500 -25.65 52.87 19.05
N ARG A 501 -25.23 52.29 17.91
CA ARG A 501 -23.81 52.28 17.47
C ARG A 501 -23.32 53.61 16.88
N VAL A 502 -24.22 54.56 16.60
CA VAL A 502 -23.85 55.87 16.03
C VAL A 502 -22.88 56.63 16.93
N GLY A 503 -23.09 56.60 18.25
CA GLY A 503 -22.23 57.27 19.22
C GLY A 503 -20.80 56.69 19.23
N ASP A 504 -20.70 55.36 19.30
CA ASP A 504 -19.41 54.67 19.29
C ASP A 504 -18.63 54.94 17.99
N PHE A 505 -19.31 54.94 16.84
CA PHE A 505 -18.69 55.26 15.55
C PHE A 505 -18.28 56.73 15.45
N GLN A 506 -19.06 57.64 16.01
CA GLN A 506 -18.72 59.06 16.08
C GLN A 506 -17.45 59.30 16.91
N ASP A 507 -17.28 58.61 18.04
CA ASP A 507 -16.09 58.69 18.86
C ASP A 507 -14.85 58.15 18.12
N TRP A 508 -15.01 57.01 17.43
CA TRP A 508 -13.96 56.45 16.57
C TRP A 508 -13.55 57.43 15.45
N MET A 509 -14.52 58.07 14.80
CA MET A 509 -14.29 59.10 13.77
C MET A 509 -13.51 60.29 14.33
N ALA A 510 -13.87 60.76 15.54
CA ALA A 510 -13.25 61.90 16.19
C ALA A 510 -11.78 61.60 16.57
N GLU A 511 -11.47 60.38 16.98
CA GLU A 511 -10.12 59.92 17.28
C GLU A 511 -9.30 59.72 16.00
N ARG A 512 -9.85 58.97 15.02
CA ARG A 512 -9.14 58.56 13.81
C ARG A 512 -8.83 59.74 12.89
N PHE A 513 -9.74 60.70 12.79
CA PHE A 513 -9.65 61.87 11.91
C PHE A 513 -9.56 63.19 12.70
N ALA A 514 -8.89 63.16 13.85
CA ALA A 514 -8.68 64.32 14.70
C ALA A 514 -8.10 65.51 13.93
N GLY A 515 -8.62 66.71 14.19
CA GLY A 515 -8.16 67.96 13.57
C GLY A 515 -8.69 68.23 12.14
N ARG A 516 -9.53 67.34 11.58
CA ARG A 516 -10.19 67.54 10.26
C ARG A 516 -11.49 68.34 10.33
N GLY A 517 -12.01 68.59 11.53
CA GLY A 517 -13.24 69.34 11.77
C GLY A 517 -14.45 68.73 11.09
N LEU A 518 -14.63 67.41 11.12
CA LEU A 518 -15.77 66.71 10.50
C LEU A 518 -17.10 67.12 11.14
N PRO A 519 -18.22 67.16 10.39
CA PRO A 519 -19.55 67.34 10.98
C PRO A 519 -19.91 66.17 11.90
N GLU A 520 -20.91 66.36 12.76
CA GLU A 520 -21.44 65.31 13.61
C GLU A 520 -21.94 64.13 12.77
N PHE A 521 -21.59 62.91 13.18
CA PHE A 521 -21.95 61.69 12.45
C PHE A 521 -23.34 61.24 12.86
N HIS A 522 -24.24 61.14 11.88
CA HIS A 522 -25.60 60.65 12.07
C HIS A 522 -25.98 59.74 10.92
N ILE A 523 -26.97 58.89 11.14
CA ILE A 523 -27.58 58.07 10.09
C ILE A 523 -29.09 58.33 10.01
N GLY A 524 -29.66 58.20 8.82
CA GLY A 524 -31.11 58.09 8.64
C GLY A 524 -31.48 56.63 8.39
N ILE A 525 -32.51 56.12 9.07
CA ILE A 525 -33.00 54.75 8.88
C ILE A 525 -34.48 54.78 8.50
N GLY A 526 -34.82 54.22 7.36
CA GLY A 526 -36.19 54.08 6.85
C GLY A 526 -36.62 52.62 6.78
N LEU A 527 -37.79 52.30 7.33
CA LEU A 527 -38.36 50.95 7.30
C LEU A 527 -39.76 50.93 6.70
N HIS A 528 -40.00 49.98 5.80
CA HIS A 528 -41.33 49.69 5.29
C HIS A 528 -41.57 48.18 5.15
N THR A 529 -42.82 47.77 5.39
CA THR A 529 -43.28 46.39 5.25
C THR A 529 -44.33 46.30 4.17
N GLY A 530 -44.18 45.35 3.26
CA GLY A 530 -45.12 45.09 2.18
C GLY A 530 -44.67 43.92 1.31
N GLU A 531 -45.43 43.63 0.25
CA GLU A 531 -45.06 42.59 -0.71
C GLU A 531 -43.98 43.10 -1.68
N ALA A 532 -42.90 42.34 -1.81
CA ALA A 532 -41.87 42.55 -2.82
C ALA A 532 -41.55 41.24 -3.54
N VAL A 533 -41.14 41.33 -4.81
CA VAL A 533 -40.60 40.19 -5.54
C VAL A 533 -39.15 40.00 -5.12
N VAL A 534 -38.84 38.88 -4.47
CA VAL A 534 -37.47 38.54 -4.04
C VAL A 534 -36.97 37.34 -4.83
N GLY A 535 -35.80 37.47 -5.45
CA GLY A 535 -35.20 36.39 -6.21
C GLY A 535 -33.99 36.81 -7.01
N ASN A 536 -33.56 35.98 -7.97
CA ASN A 536 -32.45 36.29 -8.86
C ASN A 536 -32.93 37.17 -10.01
N ILE A 537 -32.52 38.43 -9.99
CA ILE A 537 -32.93 39.45 -10.95
C ILE A 537 -31.68 39.94 -11.68
N GLY A 538 -31.78 40.05 -13.01
CA GLY A 538 -30.68 40.54 -13.84
C GLY A 538 -30.65 39.86 -15.20
N SER A 539 -29.45 39.64 -15.70
CA SER A 539 -29.20 38.94 -16.97
C SER A 539 -28.55 37.57 -16.70
N PRO A 540 -28.59 36.63 -17.67
CA PRO A 540 -27.92 35.34 -17.51
C PRO A 540 -26.41 35.42 -17.20
N LYS A 541 -25.76 36.56 -17.50
CA LYS A 541 -24.33 36.81 -17.22
C LYS A 541 -24.07 37.54 -15.91
N ARG A 542 -25.11 38.13 -15.28
CA ARG A 542 -25.01 38.90 -14.04
C ARG A 542 -26.37 38.87 -13.34
N LEU A 543 -26.45 38.07 -12.28
CA LEU A 543 -27.62 37.88 -11.43
C LEU A 543 -27.32 38.44 -10.06
N ASP A 544 -28.22 39.28 -9.55
CA ASP A 544 -28.21 39.71 -8.16
C ASP A 544 -29.44 39.11 -7.47
N TYR A 545 -29.25 38.43 -6.34
CA TYR A 545 -30.38 38.03 -5.50
C TYR A 545 -30.85 39.29 -4.75
N THR A 546 -32.02 39.82 -5.12
CA THR A 546 -32.46 41.13 -4.60
C THR A 546 -33.98 41.22 -4.51
N ALA A 547 -34.46 42.17 -3.70
CA ALA A 547 -35.88 42.53 -3.64
C ALA A 547 -36.20 43.67 -4.63
N ILE A 548 -37.30 43.53 -5.38
CA ILE A 548 -37.85 44.59 -6.25
C ILE A 548 -39.34 44.75 -5.98
N GLY A 549 -39.79 46.00 -5.87
CA GLY A 549 -41.20 46.34 -5.72
C GLY A 549 -41.39 47.73 -5.16
N ASP A 550 -42.65 48.15 -5.07
CA ASP A 550 -43.02 49.43 -4.44
C ASP A 550 -42.53 49.51 -2.99
N THR A 551 -42.49 48.37 -2.27
CA THR A 551 -42.01 48.29 -0.90
C THR A 551 -40.57 48.80 -0.73
N VAL A 552 -39.68 48.47 -1.67
CA VAL A 552 -38.27 48.91 -1.66
C VAL A 552 -38.19 50.43 -1.87
N ASN A 553 -38.97 50.95 -2.81
CA ASN A 553 -39.01 52.38 -3.11
C ASN A 553 -39.57 53.19 -1.93
N ILE A 554 -40.60 52.68 -1.23
CA ILE A 554 -41.15 53.34 -0.05
C ILE A 554 -40.10 53.37 1.05
N ALA A 555 -39.44 52.25 1.37
CA ALA A 555 -38.42 52.21 2.41
C ALA A 555 -37.28 53.22 2.15
N SER A 556 -36.78 53.31 0.91
CA SER A 556 -35.76 54.30 0.53
C SER A 556 -36.25 55.75 0.69
N ARG A 557 -37.52 56.04 0.34
CA ARG A 557 -38.09 57.38 0.53
C ARG A 557 -38.31 57.73 2.00
N LEU A 558 -38.67 56.74 2.82
CA LEU A 558 -38.79 56.93 4.27
C LEU A 558 -37.44 57.22 4.90
N GLU A 559 -36.36 56.57 4.45
CA GLU A 559 -35.01 56.96 4.81
C GLU A 559 -34.80 58.42 4.43
N SER A 560 -35.06 58.83 3.19
CA SER A 560 -34.78 60.21 2.80
C SER A 560 -35.61 61.25 3.58
N LEU A 561 -36.84 60.90 3.99
CA LEU A 561 -37.71 61.72 4.83
C LEU A 561 -37.13 61.97 6.24
N THR A 562 -36.21 61.13 6.69
CA THR A 562 -35.49 61.32 7.97
C THR A 562 -34.69 62.63 7.98
N LYS A 563 -34.31 63.16 6.80
CA LYS A 563 -33.64 64.47 6.61
C LYS A 563 -34.59 65.64 6.82
N GLU A 564 -35.82 65.52 6.33
CA GLU A 564 -36.82 66.58 6.45
C GLU A 564 -37.41 66.67 7.85
N LEU A 565 -37.65 65.53 8.50
CA LEU A 565 -38.28 65.47 9.82
C LEU A 565 -37.28 65.53 10.98
N GLY A 566 -35.98 65.29 10.72
CA GLY A 566 -34.93 65.26 11.74
C GLY A 566 -35.04 64.08 12.69
N TRP A 567 -35.63 62.96 12.26
CA TRP A 567 -35.77 61.73 13.07
C TRP A 567 -34.70 60.74 12.63
N THR A 568 -34.12 59.97 13.56
CA THR A 568 -33.11 58.95 13.22
C THR A 568 -33.75 57.74 12.55
N ILE A 569 -34.88 57.27 13.08
CA ILE A 569 -35.58 56.08 12.60
C ILE A 569 -37.02 56.43 12.23
N ILE A 570 -37.38 56.20 10.98
CA ILE A 570 -38.74 56.33 10.46
C ILE A 570 -39.25 54.95 10.03
N ALA A 571 -40.39 54.55 10.58
CA ALA A 571 -41.09 53.35 10.17
C ALA A 571 -42.49 53.70 9.64
N SER A 572 -42.90 53.07 8.53
CA SER A 572 -44.29 53.14 8.07
C SER A 572 -45.26 52.49 9.06
N GLU A 573 -46.53 52.88 9.02
CA GLU A 573 -47.61 52.23 9.78
C GLU A 573 -47.63 50.70 9.62
N GLN A 574 -47.37 50.20 8.41
CA GLN A 574 -47.32 48.76 8.13
C GLN A 574 -46.27 48.05 8.97
N VAL A 575 -45.09 48.65 9.18
CA VAL A 575 -44.05 48.07 10.04
C VAL A 575 -44.53 47.99 11.49
N ILE A 576 -45.16 49.05 12.00
CA ILE A 576 -45.66 49.11 13.38
C ILE A 576 -46.75 48.06 13.59
N VAL A 577 -47.69 47.94 12.65
CA VAL A 577 -48.76 46.93 12.70
C VAL A 577 -48.19 45.51 12.61
N SER A 578 -47.28 45.25 11.68
CA SER A 578 -46.66 43.93 11.51
C SER A 578 -45.74 43.51 12.66
N ALA A 579 -45.10 44.47 13.35
CA ALA A 579 -44.27 44.17 14.52
C ALA A 579 -45.09 43.83 15.77
N GLY A 580 -46.36 44.23 15.82
CA GLY A 580 -47.27 43.98 16.94
C GLY A 580 -47.05 44.89 18.15
N SER A 581 -47.55 44.49 19.32
CA SER A 581 -47.45 45.28 20.55
C SER A 581 -46.00 45.35 21.08
N GLY A 582 -45.61 46.48 21.67
CA GLY A 582 -44.30 46.63 22.33
C GLY A 582 -43.37 47.65 21.67
N VAL A 583 -43.69 48.10 20.45
CA VAL A 583 -43.00 49.22 19.78
C VAL A 583 -43.39 50.54 20.44
N LYS A 584 -42.42 51.32 20.93
CA LYS A 584 -42.64 52.69 21.41
C LYS A 584 -42.36 53.68 20.28
N THR A 585 -43.42 54.35 19.84
CA THR A 585 -43.33 55.39 18.81
C THR A 585 -43.35 56.78 19.42
N GLY A 586 -42.63 57.72 18.81
CA GLY A 586 -42.64 59.13 19.13
C GLY A 586 -43.66 59.90 18.32
N ARG A 587 -43.18 60.87 17.54
CA ARG A 587 -44.01 61.71 16.67
C ARG A 587 -44.61 60.90 15.52
N LYS A 588 -45.81 61.30 15.08
CA LYS A 588 -46.53 60.74 13.92
C LYS A 588 -46.68 61.84 12.87
N TRP A 589 -46.43 61.50 11.60
CA TRP A 589 -46.54 62.43 10.48
C TRP A 589 -47.24 61.76 9.29
N GLU A 590 -48.07 62.52 8.57
CA GLU A 590 -48.67 62.08 7.32
C GLU A 590 -47.82 62.61 6.17
N SER A 591 -47.21 61.71 5.38
CA SER A 591 -46.36 62.12 4.27
C SER A 591 -46.95 61.66 2.94
N ARG A 592 -46.99 62.57 1.96
CA ARG A 592 -47.27 62.22 0.56
C ARG A 592 -45.95 61.98 -0.15
N LEU A 593 -45.58 60.72 -0.29
CA LEU A 593 -44.33 60.33 -0.96
C LEU A 593 -44.42 60.63 -2.47
N LYS A 594 -43.38 61.26 -3.01
CA LYS A 594 -43.31 61.66 -4.43
C LYS A 594 -43.54 60.46 -5.35
N GLY A 595 -44.57 60.52 -6.21
CA GLY A 595 -44.93 59.45 -7.13
C GLY A 595 -46.03 58.49 -6.62
N ARG A 596 -46.70 58.80 -5.51
CA ARG A 596 -47.91 58.10 -5.04
C ARG A 596 -49.06 59.08 -4.79
N GLU A 597 -50.29 58.66 -5.10
CA GLU A 597 -51.48 59.47 -4.82
C GLU A 597 -51.93 59.39 -3.35
N GLU A 598 -51.77 58.22 -2.73
CA GLU A 598 -52.12 57.95 -1.32
C GLU A 598 -51.02 58.42 -0.35
N SER A 599 -51.44 59.03 0.77
CA SER A 599 -50.57 59.37 1.90
C SER A 599 -50.20 58.12 2.69
N VAL A 600 -48.98 58.12 3.25
CA VAL A 600 -48.49 57.07 4.15
C VAL A 600 -48.27 57.67 5.53
N TRP A 601 -48.84 57.04 6.55
CA TRP A 601 -48.55 57.37 7.94
C TRP A 601 -47.17 56.84 8.33
N VAL A 602 -46.35 57.73 8.88
CA VAL A 602 -45.00 57.41 9.32
C VAL A 602 -44.83 57.74 10.80
N TYR A 603 -44.03 56.93 11.47
CA TYR A 603 -43.82 56.97 12.91
C TYR A 603 -42.33 57.09 13.22
N GLU A 604 -42.00 57.97 14.14
CA GLU A 604 -40.69 57.99 14.80
C GLU A 604 -40.58 56.77 15.71
N VAL A 605 -39.54 55.96 15.55
CA VAL A 605 -39.29 54.82 16.43
C VAL A 605 -38.29 55.22 17.51
N ILE A 606 -38.69 55.09 18.77
CA ILE A 606 -37.86 55.48 19.92
C ILE A 606 -37.24 54.25 20.58
N ASP A 607 -38.03 53.20 20.79
CA ASP A 607 -37.62 52.03 21.57
C ASP A 607 -38.52 50.82 21.29
N TYR A 608 -38.08 49.63 21.66
CA TYR A 608 -38.78 48.37 21.45
C TYR A 608 -38.63 47.44 22.68
N LYS A 609 -39.74 46.90 23.19
CA LYS A 609 -39.76 45.98 24.36
C LYS A 609 -39.78 44.49 24.02
#